data_AF-A0A368FBC7-F1
#
_entry.id   AF-A0A368FBC7-F1
#
_cell.length_a   1.000
_cell.length_b   1.000
_cell.length_c   1.000
_cell.angle_alpha   90.00
_cell.angle_beta   90.00
_cell.angle_gamma   90.00
#
_symmetry.space_group_name_H-M   'P 1'
#
loop_
_entity.id
_entity.type
_entity.pdbx_description
1 polymer ?
#
loop_
_entity_poly.entity_id
_entity_poly.type
_entity_poly.pdbx_seq_one_letter_code
_entity_poly.pdbx_strand_id
1 'polypeptide(L)'
;MNVAEHLYTQGYISYPRTETTSYPANFDLKGVLQQQSNNPKWGDVVKKVLSEGINKPRSGEDKGDHPPITPMKPNNGQLSGGRSNLISSCMRCCSPQIGMKSKPSTESVVRLIGYSH
;
A
#
# COMPACT_ATOMS: atom_id res chain seq x y z
N MET A 1 -3.09 -20.77 6.06
CA MET A 1 -3.11 -19.81 4.93
C MET A 1 -2.67 -18.44 5.41
N ASN A 2 -1.67 -17.85 4.76
CA ASN A 2 -1.20 -16.49 5.07
C ASN A 2 -2.28 -15.45 4.72
N VAL A 3 -2.49 -14.49 5.62
CA VAL A 3 -3.50 -13.42 5.44
C VAL A 3 -3.25 -12.61 4.16
N ALA A 4 -1.99 -12.40 3.79
CA ALA A 4 -1.60 -11.66 2.59
C ALA A 4 -2.03 -12.36 1.30
N GLU A 5 -1.83 -13.68 1.19
CA GLU A 5 -2.25 -14.47 0.02
C GLU A 5 -3.77 -14.38 -0.19
N HIS A 6 -4.55 -14.46 0.89
CA HIS A 6 -5.99 -14.33 0.81
C HIS A 6 -6.42 -12.93 0.31
N LEU A 7 -5.74 -11.88 0.78
CA LEU A 7 -5.99 -10.51 0.33
C LEU A 7 -5.60 -10.31 -1.15
N TYR A 8 -4.54 -10.96 -1.61
CA TYR A 8 -4.15 -10.98 -3.03
C TYR A 8 -5.22 -11.64 -3.89
N THR A 9 -5.69 -12.84 -3.52
CA THR A 9 -6.78 -13.52 -4.26
C THR A 9 -8.07 -12.70 -4.30
N GLN A 10 -8.34 -11.89 -3.27
CA GLN A 10 -9.48 -10.99 -3.22
C GLN A 10 -9.25 -9.63 -3.93
N GLY A 11 -8.05 -9.39 -4.45
CA GLY A 11 -7.70 -8.15 -5.16
C GLY A 11 -7.47 -6.94 -4.25
N TYR A 12 -7.24 -7.13 -2.95
CA TYR A 12 -6.96 -6.03 -2.03
C TYR A 12 -5.52 -5.53 -2.10
N ILE A 13 -4.57 -6.42 -2.37
CA ILE A 13 -3.14 -6.11 -2.44
C ILE A 13 -2.51 -6.71 -3.70
N SER A 14 -1.41 -6.14 -4.17
CA SER A 14 -0.54 -6.79 -5.17
C SER A 14 0.17 -8.01 -4.56
N TYR A 15 0.84 -8.77 -5.43
CA TYR A 15 1.44 -10.05 -5.07
C TYR A 15 2.37 -9.91 -3.84
N PRO A 16 2.13 -10.66 -2.74
CA PRO A 16 2.77 -10.40 -1.45
C PRO A 16 4.17 -10.99 -1.31
N ARG A 17 4.68 -11.68 -2.34
CA ARG A 17 6.04 -12.24 -2.38
C ARG A 17 6.86 -11.45 -3.39
N THR A 18 7.31 -10.28 -2.98
CA THR A 18 8.16 -9.41 -3.78
C THR A 18 9.18 -8.73 -2.88
N GLU A 19 10.42 -8.66 -3.36
CA GLU A 19 11.51 -7.91 -2.74
C GLU A 19 11.69 -6.53 -3.38
N THR A 20 10.97 -6.28 -4.49
CA THR A 20 10.95 -4.97 -5.15
C THR A 20 10.36 -3.93 -4.20
N THR A 21 11.10 -2.86 -4.00
CA THR A 21 10.69 -1.70 -3.19
C THR A 21 10.55 -0.44 -4.04
N SER A 22 10.84 -0.50 -5.34
CA SER A 22 10.67 0.61 -6.27
C SER A 22 9.38 0.46 -7.09
N TYR A 23 8.60 1.54 -7.21
CA TYR A 23 7.51 1.56 -8.17
C TYR A 23 8.06 1.75 -9.59
N PRO A 24 7.61 0.97 -10.58
CA PRO A 24 8.05 1.17 -11.95
C PRO A 24 7.46 2.48 -12.50
N ALA A 25 8.17 3.10 -13.45
CA ALA A 25 7.81 4.43 -13.96
C ALA A 25 6.44 4.49 -14.66
N ASN A 26 5.96 3.35 -15.16
CA ASN A 26 4.66 3.17 -15.80
C ASN A 26 3.55 2.76 -14.81
N PHE A 27 3.82 2.68 -13.51
CA PHE A 27 2.81 2.31 -12.52
C PHE A 27 1.82 3.46 -12.30
N ASP A 28 0.52 3.17 -12.40
CA ASP A 28 -0.53 4.16 -12.18
C ASP A 28 -0.79 4.41 -10.68
N LEU A 29 0.15 5.09 -10.03
CA LEU A 29 0.02 5.54 -8.64
C LEU A 29 -1.22 6.41 -8.43
N LYS A 30 -1.58 7.20 -9.45
CA LYS A 30 -2.71 8.13 -9.38
C LYS A 30 -4.03 7.37 -9.32
N GLY A 31 -4.23 6.38 -10.19
CA GLY A 31 -5.41 5.53 -10.19
C GLY A 31 -5.56 4.76 -8.88
N VAL A 32 -4.47 4.18 -8.37
CA VAL A 32 -4.48 3.48 -7.06
C VAL A 32 -4.89 4.43 -5.94
N LEU A 33 -4.33 5.64 -5.91
CA LEU A 33 -4.69 6.64 -4.90
C LEU A 33 -6.15 7.08 -5.01
N GLN A 34 -6.66 7.28 -6.22
CA GLN A 34 -8.07 7.58 -6.42
C GLN A 34 -8.98 6.48 -5.87
N GLN A 35 -8.60 5.19 -5.99
CA GLN A 35 -9.37 4.13 -5.35
C GLN A 35 -9.32 4.21 -3.81
N GLN A 36 -8.17 4.60 -3.25
CA GLN A 36 -7.99 4.75 -1.80
C GLN A 36 -8.64 6.03 -1.23
N SER A 37 -9.07 6.99 -2.05
CA SER A 37 -9.69 8.24 -1.59
C SER A 37 -11.03 8.04 -0.89
N ASN A 38 -11.66 6.88 -1.09
CA ASN A 38 -12.92 6.49 -0.46
C ASN A 38 -12.73 5.81 0.91
N ASN A 39 -11.50 5.68 1.39
CA ASN A 39 -11.23 5.10 2.69
C ASN A 39 -11.50 6.11 3.82
N PRO A 40 -12.27 5.77 4.86
CA PRO A 40 -12.60 6.70 5.95
C PRO A 40 -11.39 7.11 6.82
N LYS A 41 -10.29 6.33 6.81
CA LYS A 41 -9.11 6.61 7.66
C LYS A 41 -8.07 7.51 7.01
N TRP A 42 -7.87 7.39 5.70
CA TRP A 42 -6.81 8.09 4.96
C TRP A 42 -7.27 8.73 3.65
N GLY A 43 -8.54 8.60 3.31
CA GLY A 43 -9.10 9.14 2.06
C GLY A 43 -8.87 10.63 1.92
N ASP A 44 -9.00 11.40 3.01
CA ASP A 44 -8.75 12.84 3.01
C ASP A 44 -7.27 13.18 2.78
N VAL A 45 -6.36 12.40 3.35
CA VAL A 45 -4.92 12.54 3.10
C VAL A 45 -4.62 12.26 1.63
N VAL A 46 -5.23 11.22 1.07
CA VAL A 46 -5.04 10.85 -0.34
C VAL A 46 -5.58 11.92 -1.28
N LYS A 47 -6.77 12.48 -1.01
CA LYS A 47 -7.33 13.61 -1.78
C LYS A 47 -6.39 14.82 -1.76
N LYS A 48 -5.80 15.12 -0.60
CA LYS A 48 -4.82 16.21 -0.45
C LYS A 48 -3.58 15.96 -1.31
N VAL A 49 -3.02 14.75 -1.28
CA VAL A 49 -1.87 14.37 -2.13
C VAL A 49 -2.20 14.44 -3.61
N LEU A 50 -3.40 13.97 -4.01
CA LEU A 50 -3.86 14.07 -5.40
C LEU A 50 -3.99 15.53 -5.86
N SER A 51 -4.36 16.44 -4.95
CA SER A 51 -4.47 17.87 -5.21
C SER A 51 -3.11 18.59 -5.21
N GLU A 52 -2.19 18.21 -4.33
CA GLU A 52 -0.83 18.78 -4.24
C GLU A 52 0.10 18.23 -5.33
N GLY A 53 -0.23 17.07 -5.90
CA GLY A 53 0.59 16.32 -6.84
C GLY A 53 1.35 15.18 -6.15
N ILE A 54 1.40 14.02 -6.82
CA ILE A 54 2.13 12.86 -6.33
C ILE A 54 3.63 13.16 -6.44
N ASN A 55 4.32 13.16 -5.29
CA ASN A 55 5.77 13.30 -5.31
C ASN A 55 6.41 12.02 -5.82
N LYS A 56 7.58 12.16 -6.46
CA LYS A 56 8.36 11.01 -6.91
C LYS A 56 8.57 10.03 -5.75
N PRO A 57 8.32 8.73 -5.96
CA PRO A 57 8.67 7.72 -4.99
C PRO A 57 10.12 7.81 -4.59
N ARG A 58 10.39 7.52 -3.30
CA ARG A 58 11.75 7.28 -2.83
C ARG A 58 12.37 6.21 -3.73
N SER A 59 13.63 6.43 -4.11
CA SER A 59 14.42 5.42 -4.81
C SER A 59 14.45 4.14 -3.98
N GLY A 60 13.76 3.12 -4.48
CA GLY A 60 13.84 1.76 -3.98
C GLY A 60 14.69 0.90 -4.91
N GLU A 61 14.76 -0.38 -4.62
CA GLU A 61 15.37 -1.37 -5.49
C GLU A 61 14.29 -2.06 -6.34
N ASP A 62 14.55 -2.19 -7.64
CA ASP A 62 13.73 -2.97 -8.55
C ASP A 62 14.43 -4.30 -8.87
N LYS A 63 13.77 -5.41 -8.52
CA LYS A 63 14.28 -6.76 -8.79
C LYS A 63 13.75 -7.33 -10.11
N GLY A 64 12.86 -6.62 -10.81
CA GLY A 64 12.34 -7.02 -12.11
C GLY A 64 11.24 -8.09 -12.08
N ASP A 65 10.83 -8.57 -10.91
CA ASP A 65 9.79 -9.60 -10.77
C ASP A 65 8.38 -9.00 -10.71
N HIS A 66 8.06 -8.36 -9.58
CA HIS A 66 6.74 -7.79 -9.30
C HIS A 66 6.88 -6.39 -8.71
N PRO A 67 5.92 -5.48 -8.94
CA PRO A 67 5.89 -4.19 -8.26
C PRO A 67 5.79 -4.40 -6.73
N PRO A 68 6.15 -3.38 -5.93
CA PRO A 68 6.07 -3.48 -4.48
C PRO A 68 4.65 -3.79 -4.02
N ILE A 69 4.53 -4.33 -2.80
CA ILE A 69 3.23 -4.63 -2.19
C ILE A 69 2.43 -3.32 -2.08
N THR A 70 1.31 -3.26 -2.80
CA THR A 70 0.51 -2.04 -3.01
C THR A 70 -0.95 -2.32 -2.70
N PRO A 71 -1.66 -1.43 -1.96
CA PRO A 71 -3.07 -1.60 -1.69
C PRO A 71 -3.91 -1.23 -2.92
N MET A 72 -4.35 -2.22 -3.66
CA MET A 72 -5.12 -2.04 -4.90
C MET A 72 -6.57 -1.64 -4.61
N LYS A 73 -7.16 -2.11 -3.52
CA LYS A 73 -8.57 -1.85 -3.16
C LYS A 73 -8.70 -1.31 -1.74
N PRO A 74 -9.55 -0.30 -1.49
CA PRO A 74 -9.80 0.19 -0.14
C PRO A 74 -10.57 -0.83 0.70
N ASN A 75 -10.29 -0.87 2.00
CA ASN A 75 -11.15 -1.55 2.96
C ASN A 75 -12.27 -0.60 3.44
N ASN A 76 -13.46 -0.72 2.87
CA ASN A 76 -14.65 0.06 3.26
C ASN A 76 -15.41 -0.58 4.44
N GLY A 77 -14.71 -1.20 5.39
CA GLY A 77 -15.32 -1.91 6.51
C GLY A 77 -15.69 -3.38 6.22
N GLN A 78 -15.35 -3.88 5.02
CA GLN A 78 -15.58 -5.29 4.64
C GLN A 78 -14.61 -6.26 5.34
N LEU A 79 -13.44 -5.76 5.79
CA LEU A 79 -12.42 -6.56 6.44
C LEU A 79 -12.22 -6.11 7.88
N SER A 80 -12.13 -7.10 8.78
CA SER A 80 -11.88 -6.93 10.21
C SER A 80 -10.62 -7.68 10.66
N GLY A 81 -10.09 -7.31 11.83
CA GLY A 81 -8.94 -7.95 12.45
C GLY A 81 -7.66 -7.88 11.61
N GLY A 82 -6.90 -8.98 11.56
CA GLY A 82 -5.58 -9.04 10.90
C GLY A 82 -5.58 -8.65 9.41
N ARG A 83 -6.69 -8.88 8.69
CA ARG A 83 -6.86 -8.47 7.28
C ARG A 83 -6.88 -6.95 7.12
N SER A 84 -7.65 -6.28 7.98
CA SER A 84 -7.72 -4.81 8.01
C SER A 84 -6.38 -4.19 8.41
N ASN A 85 -5.69 -4.82 9.37
CA ASN A 85 -4.37 -4.38 9.81
C ASN A 85 -3.35 -4.47 8.67
N LEU A 86 -3.34 -5.57 7.90
CA LEU A 86 -2.39 -5.74 6.80
C LEU A 86 -2.56 -4.68 5.70
N ILE A 87 -3.80 -4.37 5.31
CA ILE A 87 -4.07 -3.31 4.31
C ILE A 87 -3.64 -1.94 4.84
N SER A 88 -4.00 -1.63 6.08
CA SER A 88 -3.62 -0.36 6.72
C SER A 88 -2.09 -0.21 6.77
N SER A 89 -1.41 -1.31 7.05
CA SER A 89 0.04 -1.38 7.11
C SER A 89 0.66 -1.22 5.70
N CYS A 90 0.11 -1.88 4.69
CA CYS A 90 0.52 -1.72 3.29
C CYS A 90 0.42 -0.26 2.82
N MET A 91 -0.68 0.42 3.14
CA MET A 91 -0.87 1.84 2.85
C MET A 91 0.18 2.72 3.54
N ARG A 92 0.59 2.39 4.77
CA ARG A 92 1.67 3.09 5.48
C ARG A 92 3.02 2.94 4.77
N CYS A 93 3.34 1.76 4.23
CA CYS A 93 4.58 1.57 3.47
C CYS A 93 4.56 2.31 2.13
N CYS A 94 3.40 2.36 1.48
CA CYS A 94 3.19 3.13 0.26
C CYS A 94 3.32 4.65 0.52
N SER A 95 2.80 5.15 1.64
CA SER A 95 2.75 6.59 2.01
C SER A 95 4.05 7.38 1.76
N PRO A 96 5.22 7.00 2.32
CA PRO A 96 6.48 7.71 2.06
C PRO A 96 6.99 7.56 0.61
N GLN A 97 6.54 6.53 -0.12
CA GLN A 97 6.84 6.34 -1.54
C GLN A 97 5.90 7.18 -2.44
N ILE A 98 4.92 7.89 -1.91
CA ILE A 98 4.03 8.76 -2.70
C ILE A 98 4.02 10.20 -2.17
N GLY A 99 4.92 10.52 -1.25
CA GLY A 99 5.05 11.85 -0.66
C GLY A 99 4.02 12.18 0.41
N MET A 100 3.29 11.21 0.96
CA MET A 100 2.44 11.44 2.12
C MET A 100 3.32 11.76 3.33
N LYS A 101 3.43 13.05 3.67
CA LYS A 101 4.19 13.53 4.84
C LYS A 101 3.58 13.05 6.17
N SER A 102 2.27 12.79 6.20
CA SER A 102 1.56 12.29 7.39
C SER A 102 1.55 10.76 7.41
N LYS A 103 2.29 10.17 8.35
CA LYS A 103 2.16 8.76 8.69
C LYS A 103 0.70 8.53 9.15
N PRO A 104 -0.07 7.59 8.56
CA PRO A 104 -1.30 7.15 9.22
C PRO A 104 -0.95 6.62 10.63
N SER A 105 -1.87 6.58 11.58
CA SER A 105 -1.62 6.06 12.93
C SER A 105 -1.50 4.52 12.94
N THR A 106 -0.55 4.00 13.74
CA THR A 106 -0.18 2.60 14.14
C THR A 106 0.66 1.62 13.25
N GLU A 107 1.73 1.14 13.90
CA GLU A 107 2.97 0.42 13.55
C GLU A 107 3.00 -0.76 12.54
N SER A 108 4.10 -0.75 11.77
CA SER A 108 5.01 -1.86 11.36
C SER A 108 4.50 -3.06 10.52
N VAL A 109 4.62 -2.96 9.19
CA VAL A 109 4.44 -4.04 8.19
C VAL A 109 5.50 -5.13 8.28
N VAL A 110 6.75 -4.78 8.60
CA VAL A 110 7.92 -5.65 8.36
C VAL A 110 7.83 -6.96 9.15
N ARG A 111 7.11 -6.97 10.28
CA ARG A 111 6.94 -8.16 11.13
C ARG A 111 5.79 -9.08 10.70
N LEU A 112 4.87 -8.62 9.86
CA LEU A 112 3.60 -9.30 9.58
C LEU A 112 3.60 -10.15 8.30
N ILE A 113 4.55 -9.88 7.39
CA ILE A 113 4.73 -10.66 6.15
C ILE A 113 5.76 -11.79 6.27
N GLY A 114 6.30 -12.04 7.47
CA GLY A 114 7.15 -13.21 7.72
C GLY A 114 8.53 -13.16 7.05
N TYR A 115 9.01 -11.98 6.65
CA TYR A 115 10.43 -11.80 6.33
C TYR A 115 11.22 -11.73 7.64
N SER A 116 11.60 -12.90 8.15
CA SER A 116 12.70 -13.02 9.10
C SER A 116 13.98 -12.59 8.40
N HIS A 117 14.71 -11.68 9.05
CA HIS A 117 16.10 -11.38 8.72
C HIS A 117 17.00 -12.56 9.14
#